data_AF-M0ZI63-F1
#
_entry.id   AF-M0ZI63-F1
#
_cell.length_a   1.000
_cell.length_b   1.000
_cell.length_c   1.000
_cell.angle_alpha   90.00
_cell.angle_beta   90.00
_cell.angle_gamma   90.00
#
_symmetry.space_group_name_H-M   'P 1'
#
loop_
_entity.id
_entity.type
_entity.pdbx_description
1 polymer ?
#
loop_
_entity_poly.entity_id
_entity_poly.type
_entity_poly.pdbx_seq_one_letter_code
_entity_poly.pdbx_strand_id
1 'polypeptide(L)'
;MKCSFLYVRIRKNPEKYAVRKGLTGDRLERHMQDICVQNVNELSRYQLIWTDEDGFLLKPLEPGKLMTKYYLKFDTMKHIMQAPGNCSIEDALQIICRAEELSWIQLRRNEKKLLNDINIDKDNRLRFHILGDKEKRKKRVQTKEEKIFVLANDCLTGDPLVFDLSLSQDVNSICANGYRIAKCMKEYFIYRKNYRGALSSALLTKSLYQKVWDDSPYLLKQLPGIGMVTAKALHSMGVKSFASLSDADPRKIEMVTGRKYPFGNHIKESLLSLPPEIEMRVEETESQRQGKSKVMVTLTRLSQPVQTTKRHYADMVVGVEEDNLVLFHEKIRVDEFPRYS
;
A
#
# COMPACT_ATOMS: atom_id res chain seq x y z
N MET A 1 15.40 7.90 27.63
CA MET A 1 16.47 8.84 27.18
C MET A 1 17.84 8.54 27.81
N LYS A 2 17.97 8.41 29.13
CA LYS A 2 19.26 8.22 29.83
C LYS A 2 20.11 7.04 29.32
N CYS A 3 19.48 5.98 28.85
CA CYS A 3 20.17 4.81 28.28
C CYS A 3 20.63 4.99 26.81
N SER A 4 20.48 6.17 26.22
CA SER A 4 20.83 6.42 24.82
C SER A 4 22.25 6.93 24.64
N PHE A 5 22.85 6.64 23.48
CA PHE A 5 24.11 7.26 23.08
C PHE A 5 24.01 8.79 22.98
N LEU A 6 22.83 9.31 22.61
CA LEU A 6 22.55 10.75 22.59
C LEU A 6 22.77 11.40 23.96
N TYR A 7 22.27 10.77 25.03
CA TYR A 7 22.47 11.25 26.41
C TYR A 7 23.95 11.36 26.77
N VAL A 8 24.73 10.32 26.47
CA VAL A 8 26.19 10.30 26.71
C VAL A 8 26.89 11.43 25.93
N ARG A 9 26.47 11.67 24.69
CA ARG A 9 27.13 12.65 23.82
C ARG A 9 26.79 14.09 24.14
N ILE A 10 25.53 14.40 24.45
CA ILE A 10 25.14 15.76 24.87
C ILE A 10 25.89 16.14 26.14
N ARG A 11 26.07 15.23 27.10
CA ARG A 11 26.85 15.53 28.33
C ARG A 11 28.32 15.84 28.06
N LYS A 12 28.91 15.24 27.02
CA LYS A 12 30.32 15.49 26.63
C LYS A 12 30.50 16.76 25.81
N ASN A 13 29.55 17.08 24.94
CA ASN A 13 29.64 18.25 24.06
C ASN A 13 28.24 18.80 23.74
N PRO A 14 27.63 19.58 24.64
CA PRO A 14 26.24 20.06 24.49
C PRO A 14 26.03 20.95 23.27
N GLU A 15 27.01 21.80 22.94
CA GLU A 15 26.91 22.80 21.85
C GLU A 15 26.70 22.13 20.48
N LYS A 16 27.24 20.94 20.27
CA LYS A 16 27.02 20.15 19.03
C LYS A 16 25.59 19.68 18.84
N TYR A 17 24.76 19.71 19.88
CA TYR A 17 23.36 19.28 19.86
C TYR A 17 22.40 20.46 20.05
N ALA A 18 22.82 21.66 19.66
CA ALA A 18 22.05 22.90 19.78
C ALA A 18 21.62 23.25 21.22
N VAL A 19 22.32 22.69 22.22
CA VAL A 19 22.11 23.06 23.63
C VAL A 19 22.85 24.38 23.88
N ARG A 20 22.17 25.34 24.52
CA ARG A 20 22.75 26.66 24.83
C ARG A 20 24.04 26.52 25.66
N LYS A 21 25.02 27.36 25.31
CA LYS A 21 26.33 27.43 25.98
C LYS A 21 26.15 27.73 27.47
N GLY A 22 26.85 26.97 28.33
CA GLY A 22 26.81 27.16 29.79
C GLY A 22 25.76 26.35 30.56
N LEU A 23 24.96 25.51 29.89
CA LEU A 23 24.07 24.55 30.55
C LEU A 23 24.89 23.35 31.09
N THR A 24 24.99 23.25 32.42
CA THR A 24 25.72 22.18 33.12
C THR A 24 24.88 21.58 34.25
N GLY A 25 25.22 20.36 34.68
CA GLY A 25 24.56 19.65 35.77
C GLY A 25 23.05 19.50 35.54
N ASP A 26 22.26 19.84 36.55
CA ASP A 26 20.78 19.73 36.55
C ASP A 26 20.12 20.53 35.42
N ARG A 27 20.71 21.66 35.00
CA ARG A 27 20.13 22.46 33.91
C ARG A 27 20.18 21.73 32.57
N LEU A 28 21.22 20.93 32.36
CA LEU A 28 21.34 20.07 31.18
C LEU A 28 20.33 18.91 31.23
N GLU A 29 20.16 18.32 32.41
CA GLU A 29 19.19 17.23 32.62
C GLU A 29 17.75 17.72 32.38
N ARG A 30 17.40 18.92 32.89
CA ARG A 30 16.10 19.56 32.59
C ARG A 30 15.91 19.80 31.10
N HIS A 31 16.92 20.33 30.40
CA HIS A 31 16.82 20.52 28.96
C HIS A 31 16.54 19.22 28.19
N MET A 32 17.17 18.11 28.59
CA MET A 32 16.91 16.79 28.03
C MET A 32 15.49 16.29 28.34
N GLN A 33 15.00 16.53 29.57
CA GLN A 33 13.63 16.26 29.96
C GLN A 33 12.64 17.07 29.12
N ASP A 34 12.92 18.35 28.87
CA ASP A 34 12.08 19.23 28.05
C ASP A 34 11.94 18.68 26.62
N ILE A 35 13.01 18.15 26.02
CA ILE A 35 12.95 17.47 24.70
C ILE A 35 11.98 16.27 24.75
N CYS A 36 12.00 15.49 25.83
CA CYS A 36 11.07 14.36 25.98
C CYS A 36 9.64 14.84 26.10
N VAL A 37 9.39 15.86 26.93
CA VAL A 37 8.07 16.46 27.14
C VAL A 37 7.53 17.06 25.84
N GLN A 38 8.36 17.77 25.07
CA GLN A 38 7.99 18.31 23.77
C GLN A 38 7.53 17.22 22.80
N ASN A 39 8.29 16.12 22.69
CA ASN A 39 7.92 14.99 21.82
C ASN A 39 6.63 14.29 22.29
N VAL A 40 6.45 14.11 23.60
CA VAL A 40 5.20 13.55 24.17
C VAL A 40 4.01 14.45 23.86
N ASN A 41 4.16 15.77 24.05
CA ASN A 41 3.12 16.74 23.73
C ASN A 41 2.79 16.74 22.24
N GLU A 42 3.79 16.59 21.37
CA GLU A 42 3.56 16.50 19.93
C GLU A 42 2.80 15.22 19.55
N LEU A 43 3.19 14.06 20.10
CA LEU A 43 2.48 12.79 19.89
C LEU A 43 1.03 12.86 20.39
N SER A 44 0.81 13.52 21.54
CA SER A 44 -0.53 13.72 22.12
C SER A 44 -1.38 14.64 21.26
N ARG A 45 -0.82 15.77 20.80
CA ARG A 45 -1.47 16.73 19.90
C ARG A 45 -1.98 16.08 18.61
N TYR A 46 -1.24 15.12 18.07
CA TYR A 46 -1.62 14.38 16.87
C TYR A 46 -2.41 13.10 17.16
N GLN A 47 -2.93 12.91 18.38
CA GLN A 47 -3.76 11.77 18.76
C GLN A 47 -3.10 10.40 18.51
N LEU A 48 -1.77 10.34 18.64
CA LEU A 48 -1.01 9.08 18.60
C LEU A 48 -0.90 8.44 19.98
N ILE A 49 -0.93 9.26 21.02
CA ILE A 49 -0.97 8.84 22.42
C ILE A 49 -2.03 9.64 23.16
N TRP A 50 -2.50 9.08 24.27
CA TRP A 50 -3.30 9.78 25.26
C TRP A 50 -2.43 10.04 26.50
N THR A 51 -2.64 11.20 27.11
CA THR A 51 -2.02 11.62 28.36
C THR A 51 -3.10 12.03 29.35
N ASP A 52 -2.92 11.71 30.63
CA ASP A 52 -3.75 12.25 31.71
C ASP A 52 -3.50 13.76 31.92
N GLU A 53 -4.30 14.40 32.77
CA GLU A 53 -4.21 15.85 33.05
C GLU A 53 -2.83 16.25 33.60
N ASP A 54 -2.23 15.37 34.41
CA ASP A 54 -0.92 15.58 35.01
C ASP A 54 0.27 15.13 34.13
N GLY A 55 0.01 14.41 33.03
CA GLY A 55 1.02 13.93 32.08
C GLY A 55 1.90 12.76 32.59
N PHE A 56 1.51 12.08 33.67
CA PHE A 56 2.22 10.94 34.23
C PHE A 56 1.89 9.62 33.53
N LEU A 57 0.68 9.48 32.98
CA LEU A 57 0.20 8.27 32.33
C LEU A 57 0.17 8.44 30.83
N LEU A 58 0.99 7.65 30.13
CA LEU A 58 0.99 7.58 28.66
C LEU A 58 0.30 6.30 28.21
N LYS A 59 -0.69 6.42 27.31
CA LYS A 59 -1.34 5.27 26.68
C LYS A 59 -1.29 5.38 25.16
N PRO A 60 -0.88 4.35 24.42
CA PRO A 60 -0.87 4.40 22.97
C PRO A 60 -2.30 4.37 22.43
N LEU A 61 -2.62 5.30 21.52
CA LEU A 61 -3.85 5.27 20.75
C LEU A 61 -3.66 4.42 19.50
N GLU A 62 -4.76 4.01 18.87
CA GLU A 62 -4.71 3.11 17.71
C GLU A 62 -3.84 3.64 16.56
N PRO A 63 -3.92 4.95 16.17
CA PRO A 63 -3.01 5.51 15.18
C PRO A 63 -1.52 5.37 15.54
N GLY A 64 -1.18 5.56 16.83
CA GLY A 64 0.20 5.38 17.32
C GLY A 64 0.66 3.92 17.24
N LYS A 65 -0.21 2.97 17.62
CA LYS A 65 0.08 1.53 17.48
C LYS A 65 0.29 1.14 16.02
N LEU A 66 -0.53 1.65 15.10
CA LEU A 66 -0.38 1.40 13.67
C LEU A 66 0.93 1.96 13.12
N MET A 67 1.27 3.21 13.49
CA MET A 67 2.55 3.82 13.12
C MET A 67 3.74 2.96 13.56
N THR A 68 3.73 2.46 14.80
CA THR A 68 4.78 1.55 15.30
C THR A 68 4.76 0.19 14.59
N LYS A 69 3.58 -0.45 14.44
CA LYS A 69 3.41 -1.76 13.80
C LYS A 69 3.94 -1.78 12.36
N TYR A 70 3.72 -0.70 11.62
CA TYR A 70 4.17 -0.55 10.25
C TYR A 70 5.51 0.17 10.12
N TYR A 71 6.13 0.57 11.24
CA TYR A 71 7.40 1.27 11.32
C TYR A 71 7.44 2.53 10.45
N LEU A 72 6.37 3.31 10.51
CA LEU A 72 6.23 4.55 9.75
C LEU A 72 6.79 5.74 10.53
N LYS A 73 7.32 6.71 9.80
CA LYS A 73 7.75 7.99 10.36
C LYS A 73 6.55 8.82 10.76
N PHE A 74 6.76 9.67 11.77
CA PHE A 74 5.71 10.49 12.37
C PHE A 74 4.96 11.36 11.36
N ASP A 75 5.67 12.09 10.50
CA ASP A 75 5.02 12.97 9.51
C ASP A 75 4.22 12.20 8.45
N THR A 76 4.60 10.95 8.16
CA THR A 76 3.81 10.09 7.27
C THR A 76 2.50 9.70 7.92
N MET A 77 2.51 9.37 9.21
CA MET A 77 1.28 9.10 9.95
C MET A 77 0.39 10.35 10.00
N LYS A 78 0.96 11.56 10.13
CA LYS A 78 0.18 12.80 10.04
C LYS A 78 -0.55 12.91 8.70
N HIS A 79 0.12 12.64 7.58
CA HIS A 79 -0.52 12.64 6.26
C HIS A 79 -1.63 11.61 6.12
N ILE A 80 -1.44 10.39 6.67
CA ILE A 80 -2.50 9.36 6.71
C ILE A 80 -3.70 9.85 7.53
N MET A 81 -3.46 10.47 8.68
CA MET A 81 -4.53 10.94 9.57
C MET A 81 -5.30 12.12 9.02
N GLN A 82 -4.68 12.92 8.16
CA GLN A 82 -5.25 14.07 7.46
C GLN A 82 -5.91 13.70 6.12
N ALA A 83 -5.98 12.41 5.78
CA ALA A 83 -6.61 11.96 4.54
C ALA A 83 -8.08 12.41 4.44
N PRO A 84 -8.57 12.72 3.22
CA PRO A 84 -9.96 13.12 3.02
C PRO A 84 -10.94 12.01 3.44
N GLY A 85 -12.14 12.39 3.88
CA GLY A 85 -13.17 11.43 4.27
C GLY A 85 -13.54 10.48 3.13
N ASN A 86 -13.64 10.99 1.91
CA ASN A 86 -13.90 10.22 0.68
C ASN A 86 -12.60 9.80 -0.03
N CYS A 87 -11.60 9.31 0.72
CA CYS A 87 -10.29 8.94 0.19
C CYS A 87 -10.37 7.93 -0.97
N SER A 88 -10.05 8.40 -2.18
CA SER A 88 -9.93 7.61 -3.40
C SER A 88 -8.57 6.89 -3.49
N ILE A 89 -8.41 6.02 -4.48
CA ILE A 89 -7.11 5.38 -4.77
C ILE A 89 -6.06 6.45 -5.14
N GLU A 90 -6.46 7.50 -5.87
CA GLU A 90 -5.57 8.60 -6.21
C GLU A 90 -5.13 9.38 -4.98
N ASP A 91 -6.07 9.72 -4.07
CA ASP A 91 -5.75 10.37 -2.80
C ASP A 91 -4.77 9.54 -1.97
N ALA A 92 -5.02 8.22 -1.91
CA ALA A 92 -4.16 7.30 -1.20
C ALA A 92 -2.75 7.26 -1.80
N LEU A 93 -2.64 7.29 -3.13
CA LEU A 93 -1.36 7.36 -3.82
C LEU A 93 -0.66 8.72 -3.57
N GLN A 94 -1.39 9.83 -3.57
CA GLN A 94 -0.86 11.16 -3.25
C GLN A 94 -0.29 11.23 -1.82
N ILE A 95 -0.94 10.58 -0.85
CA ILE A 95 -0.43 10.45 0.53
C ILE A 95 0.91 9.70 0.54
N ILE A 96 1.02 8.59 -0.19
CA ILE A 96 2.29 7.85 -0.33
C ILE A 96 3.37 8.73 -0.97
N CYS A 97 3.02 9.54 -1.97
CA CYS A 97 3.98 10.41 -2.66
C CYS A 97 4.59 11.48 -1.74
N ARG A 98 3.87 11.86 -0.68
CA ARG A 98 4.31 12.81 0.37
C ARG A 98 4.96 12.12 1.57
N ALA A 99 5.09 10.79 1.55
CA ALA A 99 5.60 10.04 2.69
C ALA A 99 7.10 10.31 2.93
N GLU A 100 7.45 10.42 4.20
CA GLU A 100 8.78 10.77 4.66
C GLU A 100 9.77 9.58 4.53
N GLU A 101 9.27 8.36 4.30
CA GLU A 101 10.08 7.20 3.89
C GLU A 101 10.68 7.36 2.48
N LEU A 102 10.08 8.20 1.65
CA LEU A 102 10.49 8.46 0.27
C LEU A 102 11.21 9.81 0.11
N SER A 103 11.46 10.53 1.21
CA SER A 103 12.01 11.89 1.17
C SER A 103 13.41 11.99 0.57
N TRP A 104 14.14 10.87 0.53
CA TRP A 104 15.46 10.75 -0.10
C TRP A 104 15.41 10.69 -1.63
N ILE A 105 14.26 10.35 -2.24
CA ILE A 105 14.10 10.35 -3.71
C ILE A 105 14.13 11.80 -4.20
N GLN A 106 15.08 12.10 -5.07
CA GLN A 106 15.26 13.43 -5.65
C GLN A 106 14.87 13.46 -7.12
N LEU A 107 14.31 14.58 -7.57
CA LEU A 107 14.06 14.83 -8.98
C LEU A 107 15.34 15.35 -9.66
N ARG A 108 15.93 14.55 -10.56
CA ARG A 108 17.18 14.90 -11.24
C ARG A 108 16.89 15.54 -12.61
N ARG A 109 17.80 16.41 -13.09
CA ARG A 109 17.60 17.16 -14.35
C ARG A 109 17.50 16.25 -15.58
N ASN A 110 18.31 15.21 -15.64
CA ASN A 110 18.38 14.25 -16.75
C ASN A 110 17.14 13.34 -16.88
N GLU A 111 16.33 13.22 -15.82
CA GLU A 111 15.13 12.39 -15.80
C GLU A 111 13.87 13.14 -16.24
N LYS A 112 13.90 14.48 -16.19
CA LYS A 112 12.72 15.33 -16.41
C LYS A 112 12.06 15.11 -17.76
N LYS A 113 12.85 14.90 -18.83
CA LYS A 113 12.31 14.68 -20.17
C LYS A 113 11.43 13.42 -20.19
N LEU A 114 11.97 12.29 -19.73
CA LEU A 114 11.24 11.03 -19.64
C LEU A 114 10.00 11.15 -18.76
N LEU A 115 10.13 11.74 -17.56
CA LEU A 115 8.99 11.92 -16.65
C LEU A 115 7.88 12.79 -17.25
N ASN A 116 8.22 13.83 -18.01
CA ASN A 116 7.24 14.64 -18.72
C ASN A 116 6.55 13.84 -19.82
N ASP A 117 7.31 13.06 -20.60
CA ASP A 117 6.76 12.22 -21.68
C ASP A 117 5.80 11.16 -21.12
N ILE A 118 6.17 10.52 -19.99
CA ILE A 118 5.30 9.59 -19.26
C ILE A 118 4.03 10.29 -18.79
N ASN A 119 4.10 11.48 -18.18
CA ASN A 119 2.92 12.18 -17.67
C ASN A 119 2.01 12.76 -18.78
N ILE A 120 2.58 13.12 -19.94
CA ILE A 120 1.78 13.54 -21.11
C ILE A 120 0.93 12.37 -21.59
N ASP A 121 1.50 11.16 -21.57
CA ASP A 121 0.79 9.90 -21.76
C ASP A 121 -0.08 9.89 -23.03
N LYS A 122 0.54 10.03 -24.20
CA LYS A 122 -0.16 10.14 -25.48
C LYS A 122 -1.08 8.96 -25.77
N ASP A 123 -0.71 7.77 -25.27
CA ASP A 123 -1.43 6.52 -25.49
C ASP A 123 -2.44 6.21 -24.37
N ASN A 124 -2.63 7.11 -23.40
CA ASN A 124 -3.55 6.96 -22.25
C ASN A 124 -3.32 5.67 -21.45
N ARG A 125 -2.06 5.36 -21.14
CA ARG A 125 -1.66 4.16 -20.40
C ARG A 125 -1.77 4.31 -18.89
N LEU A 126 -1.61 5.53 -18.36
CA LEU A 126 -1.65 5.77 -16.92
C LEU A 126 -3.08 5.90 -16.43
N ARG A 127 -3.33 5.39 -15.23
CA ARG A 127 -4.62 5.54 -14.54
C ARG A 127 -4.83 6.98 -14.02
N PHE A 128 -3.78 7.59 -13.48
CA PHE A 128 -3.80 8.96 -12.97
C PHE A 128 -2.61 9.77 -13.51
N HIS A 129 -2.83 11.08 -13.67
CA HIS A 129 -1.84 12.02 -14.20
C HIS A 129 -1.63 13.18 -13.23
N ILE A 130 -0.44 13.76 -13.23
CA ILE A 130 -0.24 15.07 -12.60
C ILE A 130 -0.97 16.11 -13.42
N LEU A 131 -1.93 16.79 -12.79
CA LEU A 131 -2.69 17.89 -13.37
C LEU A 131 -2.01 19.22 -13.05
N GLY A 132 -2.09 20.15 -14.00
CA GLY A 132 -1.71 21.55 -13.82
C GLY A 132 -2.95 22.46 -13.88
N ASP A 133 -2.74 23.70 -14.30
CA ASP A 133 -3.83 24.68 -14.40
C ASP A 133 -4.97 24.17 -15.30
N LYS A 134 -6.20 24.42 -14.87
CA LYS A 134 -7.43 24.05 -15.60
C LYS A 134 -7.57 22.53 -15.82
N GLU A 135 -7.10 21.72 -14.88
CA GLU A 135 -7.20 20.25 -14.88
C GLU A 135 -6.56 19.56 -16.10
N LYS A 136 -5.66 20.25 -16.80
CA LYS A 136 -4.92 19.67 -17.93
C LYS A 136 -3.69 18.93 -17.42
N ARG A 137 -3.28 17.87 -18.13
CA ARG A 137 -2.02 17.16 -17.86
C ARG A 137 -0.85 18.15 -17.79
N LYS A 138 -0.15 18.15 -16.66
CA LYS A 138 0.98 19.04 -16.42
C LYS A 138 2.13 18.66 -17.34
N LYS A 139 2.61 19.63 -18.12
CA LYS A 139 3.71 19.41 -19.08
C LYS A 139 5.08 19.24 -18.44
N ARG A 140 5.25 19.70 -17.20
CA ARG A 140 6.55 19.77 -16.52
C ARG A 140 6.44 19.22 -15.11
N VAL A 141 7.09 18.10 -14.86
CA VAL A 141 7.35 17.54 -13.53
C VAL A 141 8.41 18.39 -12.84
N GLN A 142 8.09 18.90 -11.66
CA GLN A 142 8.85 19.91 -10.92
C GLN A 142 9.19 19.50 -9.49
N THR A 143 8.39 18.65 -8.86
CA THR A 143 8.62 18.23 -7.47
C THR A 143 9.01 16.75 -7.36
N LYS A 144 9.55 16.34 -6.20
CA LYS A 144 9.87 14.95 -5.92
C LYS A 144 8.60 14.10 -5.79
N GLU A 145 7.53 14.66 -5.23
CA GLU A 145 6.22 14.04 -5.08
C GLU A 145 5.62 13.74 -6.46
N GLU A 146 5.72 14.69 -7.41
CA GLU A 146 5.26 14.48 -8.79
C GLU A 146 6.07 13.39 -9.50
N LYS A 147 7.40 13.35 -9.29
CA LYS A 147 8.23 12.24 -9.80
C LYS A 147 7.75 10.90 -9.26
N ILE A 148 7.56 10.80 -7.94
CA ILE A 148 7.11 9.56 -7.29
C ILE A 148 5.75 9.12 -7.84
N PHE A 149 4.82 10.07 -8.00
CA PHE A 149 3.48 9.80 -8.52
C PHE A 149 3.49 9.28 -9.96
N VAL A 150 4.29 9.90 -10.83
CA VAL A 150 4.44 9.48 -12.24
C VAL A 150 5.09 8.10 -12.33
N LEU A 151 6.16 7.86 -11.56
CA LEU A 151 6.85 6.57 -11.53
C LEU A 151 5.96 5.45 -10.98
N ALA A 152 5.16 5.73 -9.95
CA ALA A 152 4.20 4.77 -9.41
C ALA A 152 3.15 4.40 -10.47
N ASN A 153 2.50 5.38 -11.09
CA ASN A 153 1.50 5.12 -12.13
C ASN A 153 2.09 4.36 -13.32
N ASP A 154 3.28 4.73 -13.80
CA ASP A 154 3.95 4.05 -14.92
C ASP A 154 4.31 2.59 -14.58
N CYS A 155 4.83 2.35 -13.37
CA CYS A 155 5.10 1.00 -12.88
C CYS A 155 3.83 0.14 -12.84
N LEU A 156 2.74 0.69 -12.31
CA LEU A 156 1.48 0.00 -12.12
C LEU A 156 0.70 -0.24 -13.41
N THR A 157 1.10 0.34 -14.56
CA THR A 157 0.60 -0.12 -15.87
C THR A 157 0.92 -1.60 -16.12
N GLY A 158 1.95 -2.13 -15.45
CA GLY A 158 2.53 -3.43 -15.73
C GLY A 158 3.60 -3.38 -16.81
N ASP A 159 3.61 -2.37 -17.69
CA ASP A 159 4.56 -2.20 -18.80
C ASP A 159 5.26 -0.83 -18.69
N PRO A 160 6.14 -0.63 -17.69
CA PRO A 160 6.77 0.67 -17.45
C PRO A 160 7.66 1.11 -18.62
N LEU A 161 7.73 2.42 -18.85
CA LEU A 161 8.68 3.05 -19.79
C LEU A 161 10.04 3.33 -19.15
N VAL A 162 10.14 3.14 -17.85
CA VAL A 162 11.36 3.29 -17.07
C VAL A 162 12.25 2.06 -17.20
N PHE A 163 13.42 2.21 -17.81
CA PHE A 163 14.41 1.14 -17.98
C PHE A 163 15.78 1.43 -17.35
N ASP A 164 16.08 2.68 -16.99
CA ASP A 164 17.36 2.98 -16.36
C ASP A 164 17.42 2.45 -14.92
N LEU A 165 18.63 2.11 -14.49
CA LEU A 165 18.86 1.49 -13.19
C LEU A 165 18.45 2.41 -12.03
N SER A 166 18.65 3.72 -12.17
CA SER A 166 18.41 4.67 -11.08
C SER A 166 16.92 4.86 -10.81
N LEU A 167 16.12 5.11 -11.85
CA LEU A 167 14.66 5.19 -11.71
C LEU A 167 14.05 3.84 -11.34
N SER A 168 14.64 2.72 -11.78
CA SER A 168 14.22 1.38 -11.35
C SER A 168 14.41 1.17 -9.84
N GLN A 169 15.50 1.68 -9.25
CA GLN A 169 15.72 1.67 -7.80
C GLN A 169 14.70 2.55 -7.05
N ASP A 170 14.40 3.73 -7.60
CA ASP A 170 13.35 4.61 -7.06
C ASP A 170 11.99 3.88 -7.08
N VAL A 171 11.58 3.29 -8.21
CA VAL A 171 10.34 2.52 -8.36
C VAL A 171 10.25 1.36 -7.36
N ASN A 172 11.33 0.60 -7.19
CA ASN A 172 11.36 -0.51 -6.22
C ASN A 172 11.14 -0.01 -4.79
N SER A 173 11.73 1.13 -4.45
CA SER A 173 11.59 1.75 -3.15
C SER A 173 10.19 2.33 -2.93
N ILE A 174 9.59 2.91 -3.96
CA ILE A 174 8.20 3.39 -3.99
C ILE A 174 7.25 2.22 -3.76
N CYS A 175 7.40 1.10 -4.47
CA CYS A 175 6.53 -0.06 -4.30
C CYS A 175 6.68 -0.69 -2.90
N ALA A 176 7.92 -0.86 -2.42
CA ALA A 176 8.17 -1.48 -1.12
C ALA A 176 7.65 -0.64 0.06
N ASN A 177 7.94 0.66 0.07
CA ASN A 177 7.45 1.55 1.13
C ASN A 177 5.96 1.85 0.95
N GLY A 178 5.52 2.12 -0.28
CA GLY A 178 4.11 2.38 -0.59
C GLY A 178 3.20 1.22 -0.19
N TYR A 179 3.62 -0.03 -0.46
CA TYR A 179 2.90 -1.22 0.01
C TYR A 179 2.70 -1.23 1.54
N ARG A 180 3.75 -0.90 2.29
CA ARG A 180 3.73 -0.86 3.75
C ARG A 180 2.87 0.29 4.28
N ILE A 181 2.96 1.46 3.66
CA ILE A 181 2.15 2.64 3.98
C ILE A 181 0.67 2.36 3.69
N ALA A 182 0.34 1.83 2.51
CA ALA A 182 -1.03 1.49 2.11
C ALA A 182 -1.68 0.46 3.05
N LYS A 183 -0.90 -0.51 3.57
CA LYS A 183 -1.39 -1.43 4.62
C LYS A 183 -1.77 -0.70 5.91
N CYS A 184 -0.94 0.24 6.36
CA CYS A 184 -1.24 1.07 7.52
C CYS A 184 -2.50 1.90 7.28
N MET A 185 -2.62 2.51 6.10
CA MET A 185 -3.81 3.28 5.70
C MET A 185 -5.07 2.43 5.75
N LYS A 186 -5.04 1.20 5.19
CA LYS A 186 -6.18 0.28 5.25
C LYS A 186 -6.64 0.04 6.68
N GLU A 187 -5.73 -0.33 7.59
CA GLU A 187 -6.09 -0.58 9.00
C GLU A 187 -6.54 0.69 9.72
N TYR A 188 -5.94 1.84 9.40
CA TYR A 188 -6.37 3.13 9.94
C TYR A 188 -7.78 3.49 9.50
N PHE A 189 -8.13 3.32 8.22
CA PHE A 189 -9.48 3.60 7.74
C PHE A 189 -10.52 2.62 8.28
N ILE A 190 -10.17 1.35 8.48
CA ILE A 190 -11.03 0.40 9.19
C ILE A 190 -11.29 0.88 10.62
N TYR A 191 -10.26 1.30 11.35
CA TYR A 191 -10.39 1.88 12.70
C TYR A 191 -11.29 3.13 12.69
N ARG A 192 -11.14 4.00 11.69
CA ARG A 192 -11.98 5.19 11.48
C ARG A 192 -13.37 4.89 10.95
N LYS A 193 -13.70 3.61 10.73
CA LYS A 193 -14.94 3.13 10.09
C LYS A 193 -15.22 3.77 8.73
N ASN A 194 -14.18 4.06 7.96
CA ASN A 194 -14.27 4.70 6.66
C ASN A 194 -14.15 3.66 5.54
N TYR A 195 -15.27 3.38 4.86
CA TYR A 195 -15.37 2.28 3.90
C TYR A 195 -14.53 2.54 2.63
N ARG A 196 -14.71 3.70 1.99
CA ARG A 196 -14.01 4.09 0.76
C ARG A 196 -12.51 4.15 0.99
N GLY A 197 -12.06 4.76 2.09
CA GLY A 197 -10.64 4.81 2.43
C GLY A 197 -10.05 3.42 2.66
N ALA A 198 -10.78 2.53 3.33
CA ALA A 198 -10.34 1.15 3.54
C ALA A 198 -10.23 0.38 2.22
N LEU A 199 -11.24 0.49 1.34
CA LEU A 199 -11.25 -0.14 0.02
C LEU A 199 -10.14 0.39 -0.89
N SER A 200 -10.03 1.71 -1.04
CA SER A 200 -8.99 2.36 -1.84
C SER A 200 -7.59 1.95 -1.38
N SER A 201 -7.34 1.94 -0.08
CA SER A 201 -6.04 1.53 0.48
C SER A 201 -5.77 0.03 0.32
N ALA A 202 -6.79 -0.82 0.40
CA ALA A 202 -6.67 -2.25 0.18
C ALA A 202 -6.34 -2.58 -1.28
N LEU A 203 -7.00 -1.93 -2.24
CA LEU A 203 -6.72 -2.07 -3.67
C LEU A 203 -5.31 -1.58 -3.99
N LEU A 204 -4.96 -0.38 -3.53
CA LEU A 204 -3.62 0.17 -3.73
C LEU A 204 -2.52 -0.71 -3.12
N THR A 205 -2.77 -1.30 -1.95
CA THR A 205 -1.86 -2.29 -1.33
C THR A 205 -1.60 -3.46 -2.27
N LYS A 206 -2.65 -4.05 -2.87
CA LYS A 206 -2.52 -5.17 -3.80
C LYS A 206 -1.73 -4.74 -5.05
N SER A 207 -2.06 -3.57 -5.61
CA SER A 207 -1.40 -3.07 -6.81
C SER A 207 0.09 -2.79 -6.59
N LEU A 208 0.47 -2.15 -5.48
CA LEU A 208 1.87 -1.89 -5.16
C LEU A 208 2.67 -3.16 -4.86
N TYR A 209 2.04 -4.16 -4.25
CA TYR A 209 2.66 -5.47 -4.02
C TYR A 209 2.97 -6.18 -5.33
N GLN A 210 2.00 -6.19 -6.24
CA GLN A 210 2.06 -6.90 -7.51
C GLN A 210 2.71 -6.09 -8.64
N LYS A 211 2.95 -4.79 -8.41
CA LYS A 211 3.44 -3.82 -9.39
C LYS A 211 2.57 -3.77 -10.65
N VAL A 212 1.26 -3.81 -10.46
CA VAL A 212 0.26 -3.76 -11.53
C VAL A 212 -1.09 -3.29 -10.98
N TRP A 213 -1.83 -2.48 -11.74
CA TRP A 213 -3.22 -2.14 -11.42
C TRP A 213 -4.14 -3.33 -11.58
N ASP A 214 -5.27 -3.31 -10.88
CA ASP A 214 -6.32 -4.32 -10.95
C ASP A 214 -7.06 -4.35 -12.30
N ASP A 215 -7.03 -3.25 -13.05
CA ASP A 215 -7.60 -3.07 -14.39
C ASP A 215 -6.55 -3.17 -15.52
N SER A 216 -5.28 -3.49 -15.21
CA SER A 216 -4.23 -3.63 -16.22
C SER A 216 -4.50 -4.82 -17.16
N PRO A 217 -4.18 -4.71 -18.47
CA PRO A 217 -4.25 -5.86 -19.38
C PRO A 217 -3.20 -6.95 -19.10
N TYR A 218 -2.24 -6.70 -18.20
CA TYR A 218 -1.10 -7.58 -17.94
C TYR A 218 -1.16 -8.27 -16.57
N LEU A 219 -2.36 -8.60 -16.07
CA LEU A 219 -2.56 -9.25 -14.76
C LEU A 219 -1.72 -10.53 -14.57
N LEU A 220 -1.48 -11.27 -15.66
CA LEU A 220 -0.72 -12.53 -15.65
C LEU A 220 0.76 -12.33 -15.28
N LYS A 221 1.31 -11.11 -15.35
CA LYS A 221 2.66 -10.79 -14.89
C LYS A 221 2.88 -11.11 -13.39
N GLN A 222 1.80 -11.26 -12.63
CA GLN A 222 1.84 -11.70 -11.23
C GLN A 222 2.37 -13.13 -11.06
N LEU A 223 2.34 -13.95 -12.13
CA LEU A 223 2.79 -15.33 -12.08
C LEU A 223 4.32 -15.45 -12.30
N PRO A 224 5.00 -16.35 -11.55
CA PRO A 224 6.40 -16.64 -11.78
C PRO A 224 6.67 -17.06 -13.22
N GLY A 225 7.74 -16.52 -13.82
CA GLY A 225 8.12 -16.85 -15.20
C GLY A 225 7.42 -16.04 -16.28
N ILE A 226 6.43 -15.20 -15.94
CA ILE A 226 5.76 -14.30 -16.89
C ILE A 226 6.40 -12.92 -16.85
N GLY A 227 7.40 -12.71 -17.71
CA GLY A 227 7.93 -11.38 -18.02
C GLY A 227 7.06 -10.63 -19.04
N MET A 228 7.40 -9.37 -19.34
CA MET A 228 6.58 -8.53 -20.22
C MET A 228 6.43 -9.05 -21.65
N VAL A 229 7.48 -9.65 -22.21
CA VAL A 229 7.41 -10.28 -23.54
C VAL A 229 6.35 -11.38 -23.55
N THR A 230 6.36 -12.25 -22.54
CA THR A 230 5.40 -13.33 -22.38
C THR A 230 3.99 -12.79 -22.11
N ALA A 231 3.85 -11.78 -21.26
CA ALA A 231 2.55 -11.16 -20.97
C ALA A 231 1.90 -10.56 -22.23
N LYS A 232 2.68 -9.86 -23.07
CA LYS A 232 2.22 -9.30 -24.35
C LYS A 232 1.80 -10.39 -25.34
N ALA A 233 2.57 -11.47 -25.43
CA ALA A 233 2.26 -12.62 -26.28
C ALA A 233 0.98 -13.34 -25.83
N LEU A 234 0.77 -13.53 -24.52
CA LEU A 234 -0.48 -14.07 -23.98
C LEU A 234 -1.68 -13.15 -24.27
N HIS A 235 -1.50 -11.85 -24.06
CA HIS A 235 -2.54 -10.86 -24.33
C HIS A 235 -2.93 -10.84 -25.82
N SER A 236 -1.98 -10.95 -26.75
CA SER A 236 -2.25 -10.94 -28.19
C SER A 236 -3.02 -12.17 -28.68
N MET A 237 -2.88 -13.32 -28.00
CA MET A 237 -3.69 -14.52 -28.26
C MET A 237 -5.00 -14.57 -27.45
N GLY A 238 -5.37 -13.48 -26.76
CA GLY A 238 -6.64 -13.38 -26.01
C GLY A 238 -6.61 -13.96 -24.59
N VAL A 239 -5.45 -14.39 -24.10
CA VAL A 239 -5.29 -14.89 -22.72
C VAL A 239 -4.99 -13.70 -21.80
N LYS A 240 -6.05 -13.18 -21.17
CA LYS A 240 -6.03 -11.91 -20.40
C LYS A 240 -6.29 -12.04 -18.90
N SER A 241 -6.78 -13.20 -18.46
CA SER A 241 -7.15 -13.48 -17.07
C SER A 241 -6.59 -14.83 -16.60
N PHE A 242 -6.52 -15.03 -15.28
CA PHE A 242 -6.11 -16.31 -14.69
C PHE A 242 -7.01 -17.46 -15.16
N ALA A 243 -8.32 -17.23 -15.30
CA ALA A 243 -9.27 -18.21 -15.85
C ALA A 243 -8.93 -18.57 -17.31
N SER A 244 -8.75 -17.57 -18.18
CA SER A 244 -8.40 -17.83 -19.59
C SER A 244 -7.05 -18.54 -19.75
N LEU A 245 -6.11 -18.34 -18.81
CA LEU A 245 -4.83 -19.05 -18.78
C LEU A 245 -5.01 -20.50 -18.32
N SER A 246 -5.91 -20.75 -17.37
CA SER A 246 -6.29 -22.10 -16.93
C SER A 246 -6.90 -22.91 -18.08
N ASP A 247 -7.68 -22.28 -18.95
CA ASP A 247 -8.34 -22.94 -20.08
C ASP A 247 -7.44 -23.09 -21.31
N ALA A 248 -6.42 -22.24 -21.43
CA ALA A 248 -5.55 -22.22 -22.61
C ALA A 248 -4.73 -23.52 -22.78
N ASP A 249 -4.51 -23.93 -24.03
CA ASP A 249 -3.67 -25.07 -24.38
C ASP A 249 -2.18 -24.76 -24.10
N PRO A 250 -1.48 -25.55 -23.25
CA PRO A 250 -0.07 -25.36 -22.95
C PRO A 250 0.84 -25.27 -24.18
N ARG A 251 0.54 -26.02 -25.24
CA ARG A 251 1.35 -26.08 -26.47
C ARG A 251 1.14 -24.83 -27.31
N LYS A 252 -0.08 -24.28 -27.33
CA LYS A 252 -0.35 -22.98 -27.95
C LYS A 252 0.36 -21.84 -27.20
N ILE A 253 0.39 -21.89 -25.86
CA ILE A 253 1.16 -20.93 -25.05
C ILE A 253 2.64 -20.99 -25.44
N GLU A 254 3.24 -22.18 -25.50
CA GLU A 254 4.65 -22.37 -25.89
C GLU A 254 4.94 -21.80 -27.27
N MET A 255 4.08 -22.11 -28.25
CA MET A 255 4.20 -21.62 -29.62
C MET A 255 4.15 -20.09 -29.70
N VAL A 256 3.16 -19.45 -29.08
CA VAL A 256 2.97 -17.99 -29.15
C VAL A 256 4.02 -17.23 -28.34
N THR A 257 4.45 -17.80 -27.21
CA THR A 257 5.48 -17.18 -26.36
C THR A 257 6.91 -17.46 -26.82
N GLY A 258 7.11 -18.34 -27.81
CA GLY A 258 8.43 -18.77 -28.30
C GLY A 258 9.22 -19.56 -27.25
N ARG A 259 8.54 -20.20 -26.29
CA ARG A 259 9.17 -20.93 -25.18
C ARG A 259 9.10 -22.43 -25.47
N LYS A 260 10.13 -23.16 -25.01
CA LYS A 260 10.22 -24.60 -25.21
C LYS A 260 9.32 -25.35 -24.23
N TYR A 261 8.85 -26.51 -24.65
CA TYR A 261 8.26 -27.51 -23.77
C TYR A 261 9.17 -27.76 -22.54
N PRO A 262 8.63 -27.87 -21.31
CA PRO A 262 7.22 -27.86 -20.91
C PRO A 262 6.73 -26.53 -20.30
N PHE A 263 7.21 -25.37 -20.80
CA PHE A 263 6.91 -24.05 -20.23
C PHE A 263 5.41 -23.76 -20.04
N GLY A 264 4.57 -24.17 -20.99
CA GLY A 264 3.12 -23.94 -20.90
C GLY A 264 2.50 -24.68 -19.71
N ASN A 265 2.97 -25.91 -19.43
CA ASN A 265 2.51 -26.68 -18.28
C ASN A 265 2.98 -26.03 -16.97
N HIS A 266 4.25 -25.62 -16.89
CA HIS A 266 4.79 -24.96 -15.70
C HIS A 266 4.06 -23.64 -15.36
N ILE A 267 3.71 -22.83 -16.36
CA ILE A 267 2.94 -21.61 -16.11
C ILE A 267 1.54 -21.93 -15.59
N LYS A 268 0.86 -22.93 -16.15
CA LYS A 268 -0.45 -23.33 -15.66
C LYS A 268 -0.38 -23.88 -14.24
N GLU A 269 0.63 -24.68 -13.93
CA GLU A 269 0.91 -25.13 -12.57
C GLU A 269 1.17 -23.96 -11.61
N SER A 270 1.76 -22.86 -12.09
CA SER A 270 1.98 -21.67 -11.25
C SER A 270 0.68 -21.00 -10.77
N LEU A 271 -0.48 -21.26 -11.41
CA LEU A 271 -1.78 -20.81 -10.92
C LEU A 271 -2.09 -21.37 -9.52
N LEU A 272 -1.52 -22.52 -9.17
CA LEU A 272 -1.64 -23.14 -7.85
C LEU A 272 -0.97 -22.31 -6.74
N SER A 273 -0.16 -21.31 -7.10
CA SER A 273 0.46 -20.37 -6.15
C SER A 273 -0.44 -19.19 -5.78
N LEU A 274 -1.55 -19.00 -6.51
CA LEU A 274 -2.56 -17.99 -6.22
C LEU A 274 -3.48 -18.46 -5.08
N PRO A 275 -4.18 -17.53 -4.41
CA PRO A 275 -5.29 -17.90 -3.54
C PRO A 275 -6.30 -18.77 -4.31
N PRO A 276 -6.92 -19.77 -3.65
CA PRO A 276 -7.95 -20.58 -4.29
C PRO A 276 -9.14 -19.73 -4.70
N GLU A 277 -9.89 -20.25 -5.67
CA GLU A 277 -11.17 -19.67 -6.03
C GLU A 277 -12.17 -19.87 -4.89
N ILE A 278 -12.90 -18.79 -4.58
CA ILE A 278 -13.83 -18.72 -3.46
C ILE A 278 -15.19 -18.28 -4.00
N GLU A 279 -16.21 -19.07 -3.71
CA GLU A 279 -17.60 -18.67 -3.86
C GLU A 279 -18.04 -17.93 -2.60
N MET A 280 -18.69 -16.78 -2.78
CA MET A 280 -19.29 -16.01 -1.70
C MET A 280 -20.81 -16.03 -1.86
N ARG A 281 -21.52 -16.52 -0.84
CA ARG A 281 -22.99 -16.45 -0.75
C ARG A 281 -23.38 -15.55 0.40
N VAL A 282 -24.39 -14.72 0.18
CA VAL A 282 -24.90 -13.75 1.15
C VAL A 282 -26.39 -14.00 1.31
N GLU A 283 -26.82 -14.29 2.54
CA GLU A 283 -28.21 -14.61 2.86
C GLU A 283 -28.68 -13.73 4.03
N GLU A 284 -29.86 -13.14 3.92
CA GLU A 284 -30.51 -12.49 5.06
C GLU A 284 -31.18 -13.55 5.93
N THR A 285 -30.86 -13.53 7.22
CA THR A 285 -31.46 -14.42 8.21
C THR A 285 -32.46 -13.64 9.06
N GLU A 286 -33.65 -14.19 9.24
CA GLU A 286 -34.68 -13.57 10.07
C GLU A 286 -34.17 -13.39 11.50
N SER A 287 -34.27 -12.17 12.00
CA SER A 287 -33.98 -11.83 13.38
C SER A 287 -35.29 -11.65 14.13
N GLN A 288 -35.48 -12.42 15.20
CA GLN A 288 -36.66 -12.29 16.06
C GLN A 288 -36.68 -10.99 16.90
N ARG A 289 -35.68 -10.13 16.75
CA ARG A 289 -35.61 -8.81 17.43
C ARG A 289 -35.89 -7.70 16.42
N GLN A 290 -36.94 -6.92 16.65
CA GLN A 290 -37.29 -5.74 15.84
C GLN A 290 -36.07 -4.83 15.65
N GLY A 291 -35.79 -4.46 14.39
CA GLY A 291 -34.78 -3.45 14.02
C GLY A 291 -33.33 -3.93 13.85
N LYS A 292 -33.05 -5.24 13.87
CA LYS A 292 -31.72 -5.78 13.54
C LYS A 292 -31.79 -6.80 12.41
N SER A 293 -31.28 -6.48 11.22
CA SER A 293 -31.05 -7.49 10.17
C SER A 293 -29.76 -8.28 10.48
N LYS A 294 -29.82 -9.60 10.31
CA LYS A 294 -28.64 -10.47 10.44
C LYS A 294 -28.32 -11.04 9.07
N VAL A 295 -27.12 -10.77 8.57
CA VAL A 295 -26.64 -11.30 7.29
C VAL A 295 -25.67 -12.44 7.57
N MET A 296 -25.89 -13.58 6.93
CA MET A 296 -24.96 -14.70 6.92
C MET A 296 -24.16 -14.66 5.62
N VAL A 297 -22.83 -14.64 5.74
CA VAL A 297 -21.93 -14.71 4.59
C VAL A 297 -21.19 -16.04 4.64
N THR A 298 -21.39 -16.86 3.61
CA THR A 298 -20.74 -18.16 3.46
C THR A 298 -19.64 -18.05 2.42
N LEU A 299 -18.41 -18.36 2.81
CA LEU A 299 -17.24 -18.37 1.94
C LEU A 299 -16.81 -19.82 1.70
N THR A 300 -16.95 -20.30 0.47
CA THR A 300 -16.70 -21.70 0.11
C THR A 300 -15.54 -21.80 -0.86
N ARG A 301 -14.57 -22.65 -0.57
CA ARG A 301 -13.43 -22.91 -1.46
C ARG A 301 -13.84 -23.87 -2.59
N LEU A 302 -13.63 -23.46 -3.84
CA LEU A 302 -13.96 -24.27 -5.03
C LEU A 302 -12.81 -25.18 -5.50
N SER A 303 -11.55 -24.79 -5.24
CA SER A 303 -10.36 -25.54 -5.69
C SER A 303 -9.71 -26.35 -4.56
N GLN A 304 -9.01 -27.45 -4.86
CA GLN A 304 -8.31 -28.24 -3.83
C GLN A 304 -7.18 -27.46 -3.12
N PRO A 305 -6.90 -27.75 -1.82
CA PRO A 305 -5.72 -27.27 -1.11
C PRO A 305 -4.45 -27.82 -1.72
N VAL A 306 -3.74 -26.95 -2.45
CA VAL A 306 -2.34 -27.17 -2.79
C VAL A 306 -1.55 -26.90 -1.51
N GLN A 307 -0.65 -27.81 -1.14
CA GLN A 307 0.32 -27.55 -0.08
C GLN A 307 1.24 -26.42 -0.52
N THR A 308 0.87 -25.19 -0.19
CA THR A 308 1.74 -24.03 -0.37
C THR A 308 2.30 -23.62 0.98
N THR A 309 3.55 -23.18 1.00
CA THR A 309 4.14 -22.54 2.18
C THR A 309 3.61 -21.13 2.41
N LYS A 310 2.84 -20.58 1.45
CA LYS A 310 2.29 -19.22 1.50
C LYS A 310 0.92 -19.24 2.17
N ARG A 311 0.78 -18.44 3.22
CA ARG A 311 -0.50 -18.22 3.89
C ARG A 311 -1.26 -17.09 3.20
N HIS A 312 -2.45 -17.40 2.71
CA HIS A 312 -3.36 -16.42 2.14
C HIS A 312 -4.35 -15.93 3.20
N TYR A 313 -4.67 -14.64 3.16
CA TYR A 313 -5.64 -14.01 4.05
C TYR A 313 -6.66 -13.25 3.22
N ALA A 314 -7.91 -13.31 3.64
CA ALA A 314 -8.98 -12.43 3.17
C ALA A 314 -9.24 -11.34 4.20
N ASP A 315 -9.52 -10.13 3.74
CA ASP A 315 -10.10 -9.05 4.54
C ASP A 315 -11.58 -8.96 4.14
N MET A 316 -12.47 -9.45 5.00
CA MET A 316 -13.91 -9.30 4.83
C MET A 316 -14.34 -7.96 5.41
N VAL A 317 -14.93 -7.10 4.58
CA VAL A 317 -15.42 -5.78 4.99
C VAL A 317 -16.88 -5.70 4.57
N VAL A 318 -17.76 -5.42 5.53
CA VAL A 318 -19.16 -5.06 5.28
C VAL A 318 -19.34 -3.60 5.62
N GLY A 319 -19.84 -2.82 4.66
CA GLY A 319 -20.04 -1.39 4.83
C GLY A 319 -21.25 -0.88 4.07
N VAL A 320 -21.65 0.34 4.42
CA VAL A 320 -22.67 1.11 3.69
C VAL A 320 -21.93 2.11 2.82
N GLU A 321 -22.05 1.96 1.51
CA GLU A 321 -21.30 2.77 0.55
C GLU A 321 -21.77 4.24 0.52
N GLU A 322 -23.08 4.47 0.67
CA GLU A 322 -23.71 5.79 0.70
C GLU A 322 -23.22 6.61 1.91
N ASP A 323 -23.19 5.98 3.08
CA ASP A 323 -22.73 6.61 4.34
C ASP A 323 -21.20 6.55 4.52
N ASN A 324 -20.49 5.89 3.59
CA ASN A 324 -19.05 5.66 3.68
C ASN A 324 -18.62 4.99 5.01
N LEU A 325 -19.44 4.07 5.52
CA LEU A 325 -19.32 3.51 6.86
C LEU A 325 -18.94 2.03 6.84
N VAL A 326 -17.91 1.64 7.57
CA VAL A 326 -17.62 0.22 7.84
C VAL A 326 -18.47 -0.25 9.03
N LEU A 327 -19.28 -1.29 8.80
CA LEU A 327 -20.09 -1.95 9.81
C LEU A 327 -19.37 -3.14 10.45
N PHE A 328 -18.63 -3.89 9.64
CA PHE A 328 -17.92 -5.09 10.07
C PHE A 328 -16.60 -5.24 9.30
N HIS A 329 -15.56 -5.67 10.01
CA HIS A 329 -14.31 -6.10 9.41
C HIS A 329 -13.79 -7.33 10.13
N GLU A 330 -13.38 -8.32 9.35
CA GLU A 330 -12.68 -9.50 9.87
C GLU A 330 -11.56 -9.90 8.91
N LYS A 331 -10.45 -10.35 9.48
CA LYS A 331 -9.34 -10.91 8.71
C LYS A 331 -9.31 -12.42 8.90
N ILE A 332 -9.57 -13.15 7.82
CA ILE A 332 -9.80 -14.60 7.85
C ILE A 332 -8.66 -15.30 7.11
N ARG A 333 -8.19 -16.45 7.61
CA ARG A 333 -7.23 -17.27 6.85
C ARG A 333 -8.00 -18.03 5.79
N VAL A 334 -7.50 -18.02 4.56
CA VAL A 334 -8.20 -18.71 3.46
C VAL A 334 -8.26 -20.23 3.67
N ASP A 335 -7.32 -20.79 4.44
CA ASP A 335 -7.32 -22.21 4.81
C ASP A 335 -8.43 -22.58 5.81
N GLU A 336 -9.09 -21.60 6.44
CA GLU A 336 -10.23 -21.81 7.34
C GLU A 336 -11.56 -21.94 6.57
N PHE A 337 -11.57 -21.68 5.24
CA PHE A 337 -12.80 -21.77 4.46
C PHE A 337 -13.22 -23.22 4.19
N PRO A 338 -14.50 -23.57 4.44
CA PRO A 338 -15.02 -24.90 4.16
C PRO A 338 -14.93 -25.24 2.67
N ARG A 339 -14.83 -26.55 2.37
CA ARG A 339 -14.82 -27.07 1.01
C ARG A 339 -16.24 -27.17 0.46
N TYR A 340 -16.40 -27.00 -0.84
CA TYR A 340 -17.61 -27.47 -1.52
C TYR A 340 -17.71 -28.99 -1.33
N SER A 341 -18.87 -29.46 -0.86
CA SER A 341 -19.15 -30.88 -0.60
C SER A 341 -19.32 -31.66 -1.89
#